data_AF-A0A965T225-F1
#
_entry.id   AF-A0A965T225-F1
#
_cell.length_a   1.000
_cell.length_b   1.000
_cell.length_c   1.000
_cell.angle_alpha   90.00
_cell.angle_beta   90.00
_cell.angle_gamma   90.00
#
_symmetry.space_group_name_H-M   'P 1'
#
loop_
_entity.id
_entity.type
_entity.pdbx_description
1 polymer ?
#
loop_
_entity_poly.entity_id
_entity_poly.type
_entity_poly.pdbx_seq_one_letter_code
_entity_poly.pdbx_strand_id
1 'polypeptide(L)'
;MPKKLELSFPLINLEQILQKLVSIEMLEAVGYQYYDTYFKVSLAIRESRDDPFISKIFSALFYKIFRLIALKNMPKKGFDVFLIDRKVFDFLKNNFEKNSFINGLILWSGFKTA
;
A
#
# COMPACT_ATOMS: atom_id res chain seq x y z
N MET A 1 24.47 27.37 7.08
CA MET A 1 24.83 25.94 6.98
C MET A 1 23.65 25.10 7.45
N PRO A 2 23.03 24.27 6.60
CA PRO A 2 21.94 23.40 7.05
C PRO A 2 22.53 22.24 7.87
N LYS A 3 21.95 21.99 9.06
CA LYS A 3 22.30 20.87 9.93
C LYS A 3 21.95 19.54 9.22
N LYS A 4 22.92 18.62 9.13
CA LYS A 4 22.65 17.23 8.77
C LYS A 4 21.77 16.62 9.87
N LEU A 5 20.52 16.29 9.54
CA LEU A 5 19.68 15.45 10.39
C LEU A 5 20.20 14.01 10.25
N GLU A 6 20.89 13.51 11.27
CA GLU A 6 21.13 12.08 11.43
C GLU A 6 19.83 11.41 11.86
N LEU A 7 19.08 10.92 10.88
CA LEU A 7 17.87 10.14 11.10
C LEU A 7 18.29 8.70 11.43
N SER A 8 18.41 8.39 12.72
CA SER A 8 18.62 7.04 13.23
C SER A 8 17.30 6.24 13.16
N PHE A 9 16.89 5.87 11.96
CA PHE A 9 15.84 4.87 11.79
C PHE A 9 16.45 3.47 12.00
N PRO A 10 15.74 2.52 12.64
CA PRO A 10 16.12 1.12 12.54
C PRO A 10 16.10 0.76 11.05
N LEU A 11 17.23 0.29 10.53
CA LEU A 11 17.46 -0.04 9.12
C LEU A 11 16.49 -1.13 8.66
N ILE A 12 15.25 -0.77 8.37
CA ILE A 12 14.44 -1.51 7.41
C ILE A 12 14.99 -1.11 6.07
N ASN A 13 15.48 -2.11 5.35
CA ASN A 13 16.18 -1.92 4.11
C ASN A 13 15.28 -1.15 3.14
N LEU A 14 15.66 0.08 2.79
CA LEU A 14 14.92 0.92 1.85
C LEU A 14 14.73 0.19 0.51
N GLU A 15 15.67 -0.68 0.15
CA GLU A 15 15.56 -1.59 -1.01
C GLU A 15 14.33 -2.50 -0.91
N GLN A 16 13.97 -3.02 0.28
CA GLN A 16 12.79 -3.88 0.45
C GLN A 16 11.47 -3.12 0.29
N ILE A 17 11.47 -1.84 0.65
CA ILE A 17 10.33 -0.95 0.45
C ILE A 17 10.24 -0.57 -1.03
N LEU A 18 11.37 -0.27 -1.67
CA LEU A 18 11.47 0.05 -3.09
C LEU A 18 11.11 -1.16 -3.98
N GLN A 19 11.49 -2.38 -3.58
CA GLN A 19 11.10 -3.62 -4.28
C GLN A 19 9.60 -3.92 -4.20
N LYS A 20 8.89 -3.40 -3.18
CA LYS A 20 7.42 -3.44 -3.11
C LYS A 20 6.75 -2.31 -3.91
N LEU A 21 7.49 -1.22 -4.16
CA LEU A 21 7.09 -0.10 -5.01
C LEU A 21 7.44 -0.42 -6.48
N VAL A 22 6.64 -1.29 -7.06
CA VAL A 22 6.22 -1.40 -8.47
C VAL A 22 7.16 -0.92 -9.60
N SER A 23 7.38 -1.84 -10.53
CA SER A 23 8.05 -1.75 -11.84
C SER A 23 7.51 -0.67 -12.80
N ILE A 24 8.39 -0.20 -13.69
CA ILE A 24 8.19 0.88 -14.67
C ILE A 24 6.94 0.71 -15.56
N GLU A 25 6.50 -0.51 -15.88
CA GLU A 25 5.31 -0.77 -16.70
C GLU A 25 3.98 -0.39 -16.01
N MET A 26 3.94 -0.43 -14.67
CA MET A 26 2.75 -0.02 -13.92
C MET A 26 2.68 1.50 -13.70
N LEU A 27 3.79 2.23 -13.89
CA LEU A 27 3.77 3.70 -13.92
C LEU A 27 2.98 4.21 -15.14
N GLU A 28 3.02 3.51 -16.28
CA GLU A 28 2.20 3.86 -17.44
C GLU A 28 0.71 3.54 -17.22
N ALA A 29 0.40 2.35 -16.70
CA ALA A 29 -0.99 1.94 -16.44
C ALA A 29 -1.69 2.85 -15.41
N VAL A 30 -0.98 3.24 -14.34
CA VAL A 30 -1.52 4.15 -13.32
C VAL A 30 -1.41 5.62 -13.77
N GLY A 31 -0.41 5.98 -14.56
CA GLY A 31 -0.25 7.33 -15.11
C GLY A 31 -1.46 7.79 -15.94
N TYR A 32 -2.10 6.87 -16.67
CA TYR A 32 -3.34 7.15 -17.41
C TYR A 32 -4.56 7.41 -16.49
N GLN A 33 -4.66 6.75 -15.33
CA GLN A 33 -5.70 7.06 -14.33
C GLN A 33 -5.38 8.35 -13.53
N TYR A 34 -4.09 8.62 -13.29
CA TYR A 34 -3.61 9.76 -12.49
C TYR A 34 -3.90 11.13 -13.14
N TYR A 35 -3.98 11.20 -14.47
CA TYR A 35 -4.27 12.46 -15.18
C TYR A 35 -5.76 12.79 -15.25
N ASP A 36 -6.65 11.79 -15.14
CA ASP A 36 -8.08 11.98 -15.37
C ASP A 36 -8.93 11.80 -14.09
N THR A 37 -8.36 11.24 -13.02
CA THR A 37 -9.07 11.03 -11.76
C THR A 37 -8.26 11.43 -10.53
N TYR A 38 -8.92 12.15 -9.61
CA TYR A 38 -8.45 12.74 -8.34
C TYR A 38 -7.85 11.75 -7.30
N PHE A 39 -7.43 10.54 -7.69
CA PHE A 39 -6.92 9.51 -6.80
C PHE A 39 -5.44 9.71 -6.47
N LYS A 40 -5.09 9.46 -5.19
CA LYS A 40 -3.73 9.65 -4.66
C LYS A 40 -3.04 8.34 -4.33
N VAL A 41 -3.79 7.24 -4.41
CA VAL A 41 -3.34 5.86 -4.21
C VAL A 41 -4.04 4.99 -5.24
N SER A 42 -3.29 4.12 -5.91
CA SER A 42 -3.80 3.12 -6.85
C SER A 42 -3.36 1.74 -6.37
N LEU A 43 -4.31 0.82 -6.16
CA LEU A 43 -4.02 -0.51 -5.64
C LEU A 43 -4.11 -1.58 -6.74
N ALA A 44 -3.06 -2.37 -6.94
CA ALA A 44 -3.15 -3.57 -7.77
C ALA A 44 -3.75 -4.72 -6.97
N ILE A 45 -5.07 -4.85 -7.06
CA ILE A 45 -5.82 -5.93 -6.42
C ILE A 45 -5.54 -7.23 -7.17
N ARG A 46 -5.13 -8.27 -6.43
CA ARG A 46 -4.83 -9.58 -7.02
C ARG A 46 -6.09 -10.18 -7.62
N GLU A 47 -6.05 -10.61 -8.88
CA GLU A 47 -7.17 -11.31 -9.50
C GLU A 47 -7.32 -12.73 -8.95
N SER A 48 -6.22 -13.48 -8.85
CA SER A 48 -6.26 -14.87 -8.41
C SER A 48 -4.99 -15.23 -7.65
N ARG A 49 -5.08 -16.34 -6.93
CA ARG A 49 -3.95 -16.97 -6.27
C ARG A 49 -4.19 -18.48 -6.32
N ASP A 50 -3.13 -19.23 -6.59
CA ASP A 50 -3.19 -20.68 -6.63
C ASP A 50 -3.03 -21.27 -5.22
N ASP A 51 -3.96 -20.87 -4.33
CA ASP A 51 -4.02 -21.32 -2.94
C ASP A 51 -5.04 -22.46 -2.78
N PRO A 52 -4.83 -23.35 -1.78
CA PRO A 52 -5.83 -24.33 -1.37
C PRO A 52 -7.18 -23.69 -1.04
N PHE A 53 -8.27 -24.43 -1.27
CA PHE A 53 -9.64 -23.96 -1.07
C PHE A 53 -9.90 -23.43 0.36
N ILE A 54 -9.39 -24.13 1.37
CA ILE A 54 -9.47 -23.70 2.78
C ILE A 54 -8.82 -22.33 2.97
N SER A 55 -7.62 -22.11 2.43
CA SER A 55 -6.87 -20.86 2.57
C SER A 55 -7.61 -19.69 1.92
N LYS A 56 -8.29 -19.93 0.79
CA LYS A 56 -9.14 -18.92 0.12
C LYS A 56 -10.34 -18.52 0.98
N ILE A 57 -11.00 -19.48 1.64
CA ILE A 57 -12.14 -19.19 2.54
C ILE A 57 -11.68 -18.36 3.74
N PHE A 58 -10.63 -18.80 4.44
CA PHE A 58 -10.13 -18.07 5.60
C PHE A 58 -9.65 -16.66 5.23
N SER A 59 -8.98 -16.51 4.09
CA SER A 59 -8.56 -15.20 3.58
C SER A 59 -9.75 -14.30 3.28
N ALA A 60 -10.78 -14.82 2.60
CA ALA A 60 -11.98 -14.05 2.30
C ALA A 60 -12.73 -13.63 3.59
N LEU A 61 -12.81 -14.51 4.58
CA LEU A 61 -13.41 -14.21 5.87
C LEU A 61 -12.62 -13.13 6.62
N PHE A 62 -11.29 -13.25 6.65
CA PHE A 62 -10.40 -12.26 7.24
C PHE A 62 -10.63 -10.88 6.61
N TYR A 63 -10.58 -10.77 5.28
CA TYR A 63 -10.79 -9.49 4.60
C TYR A 63 -12.19 -8.93 4.83
N LYS A 64 -13.22 -9.78 4.93
CA LYS A 64 -14.59 -9.35 5.22
C LYS A 64 -14.71 -8.75 6.63
N ILE A 65 -14.18 -9.43 7.64
CA ILE A 65 -14.21 -8.94 9.03
C ILE A 65 -13.38 -7.66 9.15
N PHE A 66 -12.17 -7.66 8.59
CA PHE A 66 -11.26 -6.53 8.66
C PHE A 66 -11.84 -5.28 7.97
N ARG A 67 -12.55 -5.46 6.86
CA ARG A 67 -13.28 -4.38 6.19
C ARG A 67 -14.39 -3.80 7.06
N LEU A 68 -15.11 -4.63 7.81
CA LEU A 68 -16.22 -4.19 8.65
C LEU A 68 -15.76 -3.44 9.89
N ILE A 69 -14.66 -3.90 10.51
CA ILE A 69 -14.25 -3.44 11.84
C ILE A 69 -13.13 -2.38 11.77
N ALA A 70 -12.13 -2.60 10.91
CA ALA A 70 -10.90 -1.79 10.94
C ALA A 70 -10.83 -0.78 9.79
N LEU A 71 -11.01 -1.25 8.54
CA LEU A 71 -10.72 -0.45 7.34
C LEU A 71 -11.81 -0.64 6.28
N LYS A 72 -12.83 0.23 6.27
CA LYS A 72 -13.97 0.15 5.34
C LYS A 72 -13.58 0.15 3.85
N ASN A 73 -12.45 0.74 3.51
CA ASN A 73 -11.88 0.80 2.16
C ASN A 73 -11.00 -0.41 1.79
N MET A 74 -10.80 -1.38 2.70
CA MET A 74 -10.00 -2.59 2.43
C MET A 74 -10.58 -3.37 1.24
N PRO A 75 -9.82 -3.68 0.17
CA PRO A 75 -10.31 -4.46 -0.96
C PRO A 75 -10.78 -5.88 -0.57
N LYS A 76 -11.60 -6.53 -1.42
CA LYS A 76 -12.12 -7.89 -1.14
C LYS A 76 -11.03 -8.97 -1.18
N LYS A 77 -9.91 -8.65 -1.84
CA LYS A 77 -8.73 -9.49 -2.01
C LYS A 77 -7.50 -8.71 -1.57
N GLY A 78 -6.41 -9.42 -1.30
CA GLY A 78 -5.14 -8.76 -1.00
C GLY A 78 -4.58 -7.98 -2.18
N PHE A 79 -3.75 -7.00 -1.87
CA PHE A 79 -2.88 -6.29 -2.80
C PHE A 79 -1.50 -6.21 -2.15
N ASP A 80 -0.46 -6.36 -2.95
CA ASP A 80 0.94 -6.28 -2.50
C ASP A 80 1.72 -5.21 -3.26
N VAL A 81 1.08 -4.60 -4.26
CA VAL A 81 1.63 -3.73 -5.28
C VAL A 81 0.71 -2.52 -5.36
N PHE A 82 1.27 -1.32 -5.24
CA PHE A 82 0.51 -0.07 -5.18
C PHE A 82 1.34 1.10 -5.69
N LEU A 83 0.67 2.09 -6.27
CA LEU A 83 1.26 3.37 -6.63
C LEU A 83 0.68 4.47 -5.75
N ILE A 84 1.53 5.39 -5.30
CA ILE A 84 1.17 6.43 -4.36
C ILE A 84 1.75 7.77 -4.79
N ASP A 85 0.99 8.85 -4.60
CA ASP A 85 1.47 10.21 -4.79
C ASP A 85 2.55 10.55 -3.76
N ARG A 86 3.41 11.52 -4.09
CA ARG A 86 4.52 11.94 -3.22
C ARG A 86 4.04 12.34 -1.82
N LYS A 87 2.89 13.00 -1.71
CA LYS A 87 2.28 13.38 -0.42
C LYS A 87 1.95 12.17 0.45
N VAL A 88 1.48 11.09 -0.15
CA VAL A 88 1.19 9.83 0.56
C VAL A 88 2.48 9.19 1.01
N PHE A 89 3.51 9.15 0.15
CA PHE A 89 4.83 8.64 0.52
C PHE A 89 5.42 9.38 1.73
N ASP A 90 5.37 10.72 1.73
CA ASP A 90 5.88 11.53 2.84
C ASP A 90 5.08 11.27 4.14
N PHE A 91 3.76 11.10 4.04
CA PHE A 91 2.92 10.67 5.16
C PHE A 91 3.34 9.30 5.70
N LEU A 92 3.48 8.30 4.82
CA LEU A 92 3.90 6.95 5.21
C LEU A 92 5.25 7.00 5.90
N LYS A 93 6.24 7.67 5.30
CA LYS A 93 7.60 7.81 5.83
C LYS A 93 7.61 8.35 7.26
N ASN A 94 6.77 9.33 7.58
CA ASN A 94 6.71 9.93 8.91
C ASN A 94 5.95 9.07 9.95
N ASN A 95 5.14 8.10 9.50
CA ASN A 95 4.34 7.21 10.34
C ASN A 95 4.78 5.74 10.23
N PHE A 96 5.91 5.47 9.59
CA PHE A 96 6.40 4.12 9.35
C PHE A 96 7.25 3.66 10.55
N GLU A 97 6.74 2.69 11.30
CA GLU A 97 7.44 2.01 12.37
C GLU A 97 8.00 0.65 11.92
N LYS A 98 8.89 0.07 12.73
CA LYS A 98 9.67 -1.12 12.35
C LYS A 98 8.81 -2.35 11.97
N ASN A 99 7.58 -2.42 12.47
CA ASN A 99 6.66 -3.53 12.20
C ASN A 99 5.33 -3.04 11.61
N SER A 100 5.34 -1.87 10.95
CA SER A 100 4.12 -1.30 10.38
C SER A 100 3.59 -2.14 9.22
N PHE A 101 2.30 -2.45 9.29
CA PHE A 101 1.56 -3.03 8.18
C PHE A 101 1.30 -1.97 7.11
N ILE A 102 2.20 -1.88 6.12
CA ILE A 102 2.19 -0.81 5.12
C ILE A 102 0.86 -0.72 4.35
N ASN A 103 0.28 -1.86 3.97
CA ASN A 103 -1.01 -1.91 3.28
C ASN A 103 -2.13 -1.30 4.14
N GLY A 104 -2.11 -1.58 5.44
CA GLY A 104 -3.04 -0.97 6.39
C GLY A 104 -2.80 0.53 6.54
N LEU A 105 -1.54 0.97 6.61
CA LEU A 105 -1.19 2.38 6.73
C LEU A 105 -1.60 3.18 5.50
N ILE A 106 -1.45 2.60 4.30
CA ILE A 106 -1.93 3.18 3.04
C ILE A 106 -3.45 3.34 3.07
N LEU A 107 -4.18 2.32 3.50
CA LEU A 107 -5.65 2.40 3.60
C LEU A 107 -6.11 3.34 4.73
N TRP A 108 -5.36 3.44 5.81
CA TRP A 108 -5.66 4.30 6.95
C TRP A 108 -5.32 5.77 6.71
N SER A 109 -4.41 6.06 5.77
CA SER A 109 -3.95 7.41 5.44
C SER A 109 -5.06 8.40 5.03
N GLY A 110 -6.24 7.92 4.68
CA GLY A 110 -7.40 8.74 4.31
C GLY A 110 -7.34 9.32 2.89
N PHE A 111 -6.27 9.04 2.14
CA PHE A 111 -6.19 9.43 0.73
C PHE A 111 -7.17 8.62 -0.13
N LYS A 112 -7.73 9.26 -1.17
CA LYS A 112 -8.62 8.57 -2.11
C LYS A 112 -7.85 7.47 -2.85
N THR A 113 -8.35 6.24 -2.73
CA THR A 113 -7.87 5.02 -3.36
C THR A 113 -8.70 4.66 -4.59
N ALA A 114 -8.03 4.30 -5.69
CA ALA A 114 -8.59 3.60 -6.85
C ALA A 114 -8.26 2.10 -6.79
#